data_AF-A0AAQ0BTQ9-F1
#
_entry.id   AF-A0AAQ0BTQ9-F1
#
_cell.length_a   1.000
_cell.length_b   1.000
_cell.length_c   1.000
_cell.angle_alpha   90.00
_cell.angle_beta   90.00
_cell.angle_gamma   90.00
#
_symmetry.space_group_name_H-M   'P 1'
#
loop_
_entity.id
_entity.type
_entity.pdbx_description
1 polymer ?
#
loop_
_entity_poly.entity_id
_entity_poly.type
_entity_poly.pdbx_seq_one_letter_code
_entity_poly.pdbx_strand_id
1 'polypeptide(L)'
;MATSDDPAPRADAPRPGTALATVHGQGRASPRAGRPEAAAGDVQPPPRRASAPFMRSHPLHLLSLGFGTGLAPLAPGLVGSLFGWLSFAAFAPRLSPAATLALIALGLVLGVIATGRTARALGGGRPRAIVWDHVVAIWLVMLLVTPATFSQQLAAFVLFRLFDGGKLPPVRHIDRRLKAGFGIMLDDLVAAFLTLLVIATWRALFSPLR
;
A
#
# COMPACT_ATOMS: atom_id res chain seq x y z
N MET A 1 65.27 -51.41 30.11
CA MET A 1 63.81 -51.42 29.87
C MET A 1 63.63 -51.07 28.39
N ALA A 2 63.99 -51.97 27.47
CA ALA A 2 63.21 -53.16 27.08
C ALA A 2 61.91 -52.71 26.37
N THR A 3 61.95 -52.39 25.07
CA THR A 3 61.85 -53.30 23.89
C THR A 3 60.45 -53.88 23.67
N SER A 4 59.83 -53.53 22.54
CA SER A 4 58.90 -54.38 21.81
C SER A 4 58.94 -54.00 20.32
N ASP A 5 59.40 -54.93 19.50
CA ASP A 5 59.59 -54.74 18.06
C ASP A 5 58.30 -54.89 17.23
N ASP A 6 58.43 -54.46 15.97
CA ASP A 6 57.75 -54.76 14.69
C ASP A 6 57.09 -56.19 14.56
N PRO A 7 56.33 -56.55 13.47
CA PRO A 7 56.18 -55.82 12.19
C PRO A 7 54.80 -55.80 11.51
N ALA A 8 54.71 -54.99 10.45
CA ALA A 8 53.62 -55.02 9.47
C ALA A 8 53.81 -56.12 8.39
N PRO A 9 52.74 -56.78 7.92
CA PRO A 9 52.76 -57.61 6.71
C PRO A 9 52.35 -56.84 5.45
N ARG A 10 52.70 -57.41 4.28
CA ARG A 10 52.72 -56.75 2.97
C ARG A 10 51.41 -56.83 2.18
N ALA A 11 51.24 -55.81 1.32
CA ALA A 11 50.74 -55.84 -0.05
C ALA A 11 49.61 -56.81 -0.46
N ASP A 12 48.53 -56.24 -0.98
CA ASP A 12 47.71 -56.92 -2.01
C ASP A 12 47.16 -55.93 -3.06
N ALA A 13 47.44 -56.24 -4.32
CA ALA A 13 46.81 -55.71 -5.53
C ALA A 13 47.13 -56.70 -6.66
N PRO A 14 46.14 -57.24 -7.40
CA PRO A 14 45.47 -56.51 -8.49
C PRO A 14 43.97 -56.93 -8.65
N ARG A 15 43.21 -56.84 -9.76
CA ARG A 15 43.36 -56.43 -11.18
C ARG A 15 42.07 -55.66 -11.63
N PRO A 16 42.06 -54.95 -12.77
CA PRO A 16 40.92 -54.12 -13.21
C PRO A 16 39.77 -54.92 -13.83
N GLY A 17 38.54 -54.39 -13.74
CA GLY A 17 37.33 -54.92 -14.38
C GLY A 17 36.69 -53.93 -15.36
N THR A 18 36.71 -54.27 -16.65
CA THR A 18 36.19 -53.47 -17.76
C THR A 18 34.67 -53.54 -17.87
N ALA A 19 33.99 -52.41 -18.08
CA ALA A 19 32.60 -52.38 -18.55
C ALA A 19 32.30 -51.13 -19.41
N LEU A 20 32.80 -51.14 -20.66
CA LEU A 20 32.29 -50.29 -21.73
C LEU A 20 31.10 -51.02 -22.38
N ALA A 21 29.90 -50.43 -22.34
CA ALA A 21 28.76 -50.91 -23.10
C ALA A 21 27.93 -49.72 -23.59
N THR A 22 27.80 -49.60 -24.91
CA THR A 22 27.15 -48.47 -25.59
C THR A 22 25.84 -48.92 -26.26
N VAL A 23 24.96 -47.95 -26.52
CA VAL A 23 24.02 -47.92 -27.67
C VAL A 23 22.68 -48.70 -27.59
N HIS A 24 21.62 -47.90 -27.83
CA HIS A 24 20.31 -48.17 -28.44
C HIS A 24 19.25 -49.07 -27.78
N GLY A 25 18.11 -48.41 -27.50
CA GLY A 25 16.77 -48.96 -27.66
C GLY A 25 15.79 -47.85 -28.06
N GLN A 26 15.53 -47.66 -29.36
CA GLN A 26 14.39 -46.85 -29.82
C GLN A 26 13.13 -47.73 -29.89
N GLY A 27 12.06 -47.33 -29.18
CA GLY A 27 10.81 -48.10 -29.10
C GLY A 27 9.59 -47.21 -28.84
N ARG A 28 8.90 -46.88 -29.93
CA ARG A 28 7.63 -46.12 -30.05
C ARG A 28 6.64 -46.21 -28.86
N ALA A 29 6.11 -45.05 -28.42
CA ALA A 29 4.69 -44.68 -28.56
C ALA A 29 4.37 -43.38 -27.78
N SER A 30 3.61 -42.46 -28.38
CA SER A 30 3.12 -41.25 -27.68
C SER A 30 1.84 -41.55 -26.87
N PRO A 31 1.73 -40.94 -25.69
CA PRO A 31 0.51 -40.22 -25.35
C PRO A 31 0.76 -38.72 -25.49
N ARG A 32 -0.19 -38.01 -26.10
CA ARG A 32 -0.21 -36.55 -26.18
C ARG A 32 -0.54 -36.00 -24.79
N ALA A 33 0.47 -35.97 -23.91
CA ALA A 33 0.33 -35.42 -22.56
C ALA A 33 -0.16 -33.98 -22.67
N GLY A 34 -1.41 -33.76 -22.29
CA GLY A 34 -1.92 -32.41 -22.11
C GLY A 34 -1.00 -31.71 -21.13
N ARG A 35 -0.41 -30.58 -21.54
CA ARG A 35 0.13 -29.66 -20.55
C ARG A 35 -1.03 -29.38 -19.60
N PRO A 36 -0.91 -29.60 -18.28
CA PRO A 36 -1.76 -28.84 -17.39
C PRO A 36 -1.50 -27.38 -17.76
N GLU A 37 -2.52 -26.72 -18.26
CA GLU A 37 -2.55 -25.27 -18.35
C GLU A 37 -2.53 -24.82 -16.91
N ALA A 38 -1.30 -24.72 -16.37
CA ALA A 38 -1.04 -24.33 -15.01
C ALA A 38 -1.70 -22.96 -14.88
N ALA A 39 -2.83 -22.96 -14.15
CA ALA A 39 -3.63 -21.76 -13.94
C ALA A 39 -2.65 -20.64 -13.63
N ALA A 40 -2.74 -19.53 -14.37
CA ALA A 40 -1.88 -18.38 -14.20
C ALA A 40 -2.19 -17.77 -12.83
N GLY A 41 -1.64 -18.41 -11.79
CA GLY A 41 -1.68 -17.95 -10.42
C GLY A 41 -1.08 -16.57 -10.45
N ASP A 42 -1.80 -15.63 -9.87
CA ASP A 42 -1.49 -14.21 -9.92
C ASP A 42 -0.16 -13.97 -9.19
N VAL A 43 0.96 -14.16 -9.90
CA VAL A 43 2.33 -14.07 -9.36
C VAL A 43 2.55 -12.62 -8.98
N GLN A 44 2.21 -12.30 -7.73
CA GLN A 44 2.49 -11.01 -7.13
C GLN A 44 3.97 -10.67 -7.36
N PRO A 45 4.28 -9.57 -8.08
CA PRO A 45 5.66 -9.18 -8.29
C PRO A 45 6.32 -8.91 -6.94
N PRO A 46 7.63 -9.17 -6.79
CA PRO A 46 8.34 -8.96 -5.52
C PRO A 46 8.15 -7.50 -5.05
N PRO A 47 7.97 -7.27 -3.74
CA PRO A 47 7.55 -5.97 -3.21
C PRO A 47 8.53 -4.87 -3.60
N ARG A 48 8.10 -4.01 -4.54
CA ARG A 48 8.86 -2.85 -5.00
C ARG A 48 8.77 -1.72 -3.98
N ARG A 49 9.88 -1.04 -3.72
CA ARG A 49 9.88 0.18 -2.91
C ARG A 49 9.35 1.36 -3.74
N ALA A 50 8.49 2.18 -3.14
CA ALA A 50 8.11 3.46 -3.72
C ALA A 50 9.35 4.35 -3.87
N SER A 51 9.47 5.02 -5.02
CA SER A 51 10.64 5.85 -5.37
C SER A 51 10.24 6.89 -6.43
N ALA A 52 11.05 7.92 -6.63
CA ALA A 52 10.76 8.95 -7.63
C ALA A 52 10.69 8.41 -9.08
N PRO A 53 11.55 7.48 -9.53
CA PRO A 53 11.39 6.83 -10.84
C PRO A 53 10.08 6.02 -10.95
N PHE A 54 9.74 5.25 -9.92
CA PHE A 54 8.47 4.51 -9.87
C PHE A 54 7.26 5.45 -9.96
N MET A 55 7.27 6.55 -9.20
CA MET A 55 6.21 7.57 -9.22
C MET A 55 6.00 8.17 -10.61
N ARG A 56 7.09 8.50 -11.31
CA ARG A 56 7.07 9.11 -12.65
C ARG A 56 6.71 8.11 -13.76
N SER A 57 6.79 6.80 -13.51
CA SER A 57 6.48 5.77 -14.50
C SER A 57 5.01 5.69 -14.90
N HIS A 58 4.09 6.27 -14.12
CA HIS A 58 2.66 6.26 -14.44
C HIS A 58 1.90 7.43 -13.77
N PRO A 59 0.97 8.14 -14.44
CA PRO A 59 0.24 9.26 -13.83
C PRO A 59 -0.57 8.86 -12.59
N LEU A 60 -1.13 7.64 -12.57
CA LEU A 60 -1.80 7.10 -11.38
C LEU A 60 -0.85 6.85 -10.19
N HIS A 61 0.44 6.62 -10.40
CA HIS A 61 1.42 6.54 -9.31
C HIS A 61 1.75 7.94 -8.78
N LEU A 62 1.93 8.93 -9.68
CA LEU A 62 2.07 10.34 -9.30
C LEU A 62 0.91 10.82 -8.42
N LEU A 63 -0.34 10.53 -8.82
CA LEU A 63 -1.53 10.87 -8.06
C LEU A 63 -1.57 10.13 -6.71
N SER A 64 -1.42 8.80 -6.73
CA SER A 64 -1.51 7.95 -5.52
C SER A 64 -0.44 8.27 -4.48
N LEU A 65 0.73 8.74 -4.89
CA LEU A 65 1.86 9.14 -4.04
C LEU A 65 1.80 10.64 -3.67
N GLY A 66 0.66 11.31 -3.88
CA GLY A 66 0.42 12.71 -3.52
C GLY A 66 1.46 13.66 -4.14
N PHE A 67 1.77 13.48 -5.42
CA PHE A 67 2.79 14.25 -6.16
C PHE A 67 4.21 14.22 -5.56
N GLY A 68 4.51 13.23 -4.72
CA GLY A 68 5.82 13.02 -4.10
C GLY A 68 5.82 13.14 -2.58
N THR A 69 4.75 13.65 -1.98
CA THR A 69 4.59 13.70 -0.51
C THR A 69 4.61 12.31 0.12
N GLY A 70 4.08 11.31 -0.58
CA GLY A 70 4.16 9.89 -0.23
C GLY A 70 5.57 9.28 -0.24
N LEU A 71 6.57 9.99 -0.79
CA LEU A 71 7.97 9.57 -0.80
C LEU A 71 8.77 10.15 0.39
N ALA A 72 8.13 10.90 1.30
CA ALA A 72 8.80 11.44 2.48
C ALA A 72 9.41 10.30 3.35
N PRO A 73 10.66 10.46 3.85
CA PRO A 73 11.33 9.40 4.61
C PRO A 73 10.69 9.15 5.98
N LEU A 74 10.03 10.16 6.55
CA LEU A 74 9.36 10.12 7.84
C LEU A 74 7.89 10.51 7.68
N ALA A 75 7.00 9.73 8.30
CA ALA A 75 5.56 9.94 8.34
C ALA A 75 4.89 10.43 7.01
N PRO A 76 4.94 9.64 5.90
CA PRO A 76 4.36 10.05 4.62
C PRO A 76 2.91 10.55 4.72
N GLY A 77 2.05 9.89 5.50
CA GLY A 77 0.66 10.30 5.71
C GLY A 77 0.50 11.69 6.38
N LEU A 78 1.46 12.11 7.22
CA LEU A 78 1.50 13.48 7.75
C LEU A 78 1.84 14.49 6.66
N VAL A 79 2.82 14.19 5.81
CA VAL A 79 3.22 15.08 4.71
C VAL A 79 2.12 15.17 3.63
N GLY A 80 1.46 14.05 3.34
CA GLY A 80 0.31 13.98 2.43
C GLY A 80 -0.90 14.75 2.95
N SER A 81 -1.31 14.53 4.20
CA SER A 81 -2.40 15.30 4.81
C SER A 81 -2.09 16.79 4.94
N LEU A 82 -0.85 17.17 5.28
CA LEU A 82 -0.43 18.58 5.30
C LEU A 82 -0.49 19.21 3.89
N PHE A 83 -0.04 18.50 2.86
CA PHE A 83 -0.22 18.92 1.47
C PHE A 83 -1.71 19.03 1.09
N GLY A 84 -2.57 18.13 1.59
CA GLY A 84 -4.02 18.23 1.46
C GLY A 84 -4.56 19.53 2.05
N TRP A 85 -4.14 19.90 3.26
CA TRP A 85 -4.60 21.14 3.92
C TRP A 85 -4.08 22.39 3.21
N LEU A 86 -2.79 22.44 2.86
CA LEU A 86 -2.18 23.57 2.16
C LEU A 86 -2.76 23.76 0.74
N SER A 87 -2.99 22.66 0.01
CA SER A 87 -3.63 22.73 -1.31
C SER A 87 -5.10 23.17 -1.22
N PHE A 88 -5.86 22.68 -0.23
CA PHE A 88 -7.21 23.16 0.03
C PHE A 88 -7.21 24.67 0.30
N ALA A 89 -6.35 25.16 1.20
CA ALA A 89 -6.25 26.58 1.52
C ALA A 89 -5.87 27.45 0.31
N ALA A 90 -5.06 26.92 -0.63
CA ALA A 90 -4.68 27.60 -1.86
C ALA A 90 -5.83 27.64 -2.91
N PHE A 91 -6.59 26.55 -3.06
CA PHE A 91 -7.60 26.43 -4.12
C PHE A 91 -9.02 26.80 -3.70
N ALA A 92 -9.46 26.46 -2.49
CA ALA A 92 -10.84 26.65 -2.04
C ALA A 92 -11.34 28.11 -2.13
N PRO A 93 -10.55 29.17 -1.86
CA PRO A 93 -11.02 30.56 -2.04
C PRO A 93 -11.34 30.95 -3.50
N ARG A 94 -10.94 30.12 -4.48
CA ARG A 94 -11.16 30.33 -5.92
C ARG A 94 -12.25 29.42 -6.49
N LEU A 95 -12.92 28.64 -5.65
CA LEU A 95 -13.88 27.61 -6.03
C LEU A 95 -15.20 27.81 -5.28
N SER A 96 -16.32 27.54 -5.93
CA SER A 96 -17.60 27.43 -5.23
C SER A 96 -17.61 26.15 -4.36
N PRO A 97 -18.41 26.08 -3.28
CA PRO A 97 -18.54 24.85 -2.49
C PRO A 97 -18.94 23.63 -3.34
N ALA A 98 -19.79 23.85 -4.36
CA ALA A 98 -20.19 22.81 -5.32
C ALA A 98 -19.00 22.34 -6.21
N ALA A 99 -18.15 23.26 -6.68
CA ALA A 99 -16.96 22.90 -7.44
C ALA A 99 -15.94 22.14 -6.57
N THR A 100 -15.73 22.57 -5.33
CA THR A 100 -14.87 21.87 -4.37
C THR A 100 -15.40 20.46 -4.06
N LEU A 101 -16.72 20.31 -3.87
CA LEU A 101 -17.35 18.99 -3.68
C LEU A 101 -17.21 18.10 -4.92
N ALA A 102 -17.36 18.65 -6.13
CA ALA A 102 -17.14 17.92 -7.37
C ALA A 102 -15.68 17.45 -7.53
N LEU A 103 -14.70 18.27 -7.14
CA LEU A 103 -13.28 17.88 -7.12
C LEU A 103 -13.00 16.79 -6.08
N ILE A 104 -13.64 16.84 -4.90
CA ILE A 104 -13.55 15.76 -3.89
C ILE A 104 -14.14 14.46 -4.45
N ALA A 105 -15.34 14.51 -5.05
CA ALA A 105 -15.98 13.34 -5.64
C ALA A 105 -15.13 12.72 -6.77
N LEU A 106 -14.58 13.56 -7.66
CA LEU A 106 -13.63 13.11 -8.69
C LEU A 106 -12.35 12.52 -8.07
N GLY A 107 -11.82 13.16 -7.03
CA GLY A 107 -10.65 12.69 -6.28
C GLY A 107 -10.88 11.34 -5.59
N LEU A 108 -12.10 11.06 -5.12
CA LEU A 108 -12.49 9.74 -4.60
C LEU A 108 -12.50 8.68 -5.70
N VAL A 109 -13.17 8.95 -6.82
CA VAL A 109 -13.26 8.01 -7.96
C VAL A 109 -11.87 7.71 -8.55
N LEU A 110 -11.09 8.74 -8.85
CA LEU A 110 -9.71 8.58 -9.33
C LEU A 110 -8.82 7.93 -8.27
N GLY A 111 -9.06 8.22 -6.99
CA GLY A 111 -8.36 7.64 -5.85
C GLY A 111 -8.48 6.12 -5.83
N VAL A 112 -9.68 5.56 -5.86
CA VAL A 112 -9.91 4.10 -5.87
C VAL A 112 -9.14 3.39 -6.99
N ILE A 113 -9.06 4.02 -8.17
CA ILE A 113 -8.31 3.50 -9.33
C ILE A 113 -6.80 3.62 -9.10
N ALA A 114 -6.34 4.80 -8.66
CA ALA A 114 -4.93 5.14 -8.51
C ALA A 114 -4.25 4.38 -7.36
N THR A 115 -4.87 4.38 -6.17
CA THR A 115 -4.38 3.65 -5.00
C THR A 115 -4.44 2.15 -5.24
N GLY A 116 -5.52 1.64 -5.86
CA GLY A 116 -5.66 0.23 -6.21
C GLY A 116 -4.58 -0.26 -7.19
N ARG A 117 -4.24 0.53 -8.22
CA ARG A 117 -3.14 0.22 -9.14
C ARG A 117 -1.78 0.29 -8.42
N THR A 118 -1.56 1.33 -7.62
CA THR A 118 -0.28 1.58 -6.93
C THR A 118 -0.01 0.52 -5.86
N ALA A 119 -1.02 0.10 -5.10
CA ALA A 119 -0.93 -1.01 -4.17
C ALA A 119 -0.48 -2.30 -4.87
N ARG A 120 -1.16 -2.72 -5.95
CA ARG A 120 -0.76 -3.91 -6.73
C ARG A 120 0.66 -3.81 -7.27
N ALA A 121 1.07 -2.63 -7.77
CA ALA A 121 2.41 -2.41 -8.32
C ALA A 121 3.54 -2.40 -7.28
N LEU A 122 3.21 -2.28 -5.99
CA LEU A 122 4.15 -2.30 -4.86
C LEU A 122 4.13 -3.63 -4.06
N GLY A 123 3.40 -4.66 -4.53
CA GLY A 123 3.29 -5.97 -3.85
C GLY A 123 2.03 -6.14 -2.98
N GLY A 124 1.00 -5.33 -3.20
CA GLY A 124 -0.30 -5.43 -2.54
C GLY A 124 -0.41 -4.69 -1.20
N GLY A 125 -1.46 -5.02 -0.44
CA GLY A 125 -1.75 -4.44 0.88
C GLY A 125 -2.01 -2.92 0.84
N ARG A 126 -1.61 -2.23 1.92
CA ARG A 126 -1.63 -0.76 2.05
C ARG A 126 -0.20 -0.23 2.18
N PRO A 127 0.50 0.09 1.08
CA PRO A 127 1.82 0.70 1.14
C PRO A 127 1.74 2.08 1.80
N ARG A 128 2.56 2.33 2.83
CA ARG A 128 2.63 3.63 3.56
C ARG A 128 2.91 4.86 2.70
N ALA A 129 3.39 4.65 1.47
CA ALA A 129 3.68 5.72 0.52
C ALA A 129 2.42 6.22 -0.22
N ILE A 130 1.33 5.44 -0.22
CA ILE A 130 0.04 5.92 -0.73
C ILE A 130 -0.51 6.94 0.27
N VAL A 131 -0.81 8.14 -0.22
CA VAL A 131 -1.25 9.28 0.61
C VAL A 131 -2.37 10.12 -0.03
N TRP A 132 -2.93 9.66 -1.16
CA TRP A 132 -4.00 10.37 -1.88
C TRP A 132 -5.35 10.30 -1.14
N ASP A 133 -5.58 9.19 -0.45
CA ASP A 133 -6.60 9.00 0.58
C ASP A 133 -6.58 10.15 1.61
N HIS A 134 -5.44 10.41 2.24
CA HIS A 134 -5.27 11.45 3.25
C HIS A 134 -5.55 12.86 2.69
N VAL A 135 -5.15 13.11 1.43
CA VAL A 135 -5.38 14.38 0.73
C VAL A 135 -6.88 14.64 0.53
N VAL A 136 -7.61 13.67 -0.04
CA VAL A 136 -9.03 13.82 -0.35
C VAL A 136 -9.88 13.85 0.93
N ALA A 137 -9.51 13.06 1.95
CA ALA A 137 -10.16 13.08 3.25
C ALA A 137 -10.00 14.43 3.96
N ILE A 138 -8.80 15.03 3.95
CA ILE A 138 -8.58 16.38 4.49
C ILE A 138 -9.39 17.43 3.71
N TRP A 139 -9.48 17.36 2.38
CA TRP A 139 -10.31 18.27 1.60
C TRP A 139 -11.79 18.20 2.01
N LEU A 140 -12.32 17.00 2.28
CA LEU A 140 -13.68 16.80 2.78
C LEU A 140 -13.88 17.41 4.19
N VAL A 141 -12.93 17.19 5.11
CA VAL A 141 -12.98 17.79 6.45
C VAL A 141 -12.95 19.31 6.36
N MET A 142 -12.03 19.88 5.58
CA MET A 142 -11.89 21.34 5.46
C MET A 142 -13.10 21.99 4.78
N LEU A 143 -13.70 21.36 3.77
CA LEU A 143 -14.92 21.85 3.13
C LEU A 143 -16.07 21.98 4.13
N LEU A 144 -16.28 20.97 4.97
CA LEU A 144 -17.43 20.90 5.90
C LEU A 144 -17.20 21.64 7.23
N VAL A 145 -15.95 21.95 7.58
CA VAL A 145 -15.61 22.79 8.74
C VAL A 145 -15.64 24.29 8.40
N THR A 146 -15.38 24.66 7.14
CA THR A 146 -15.39 26.06 6.64
C THR A 146 -16.81 26.67 6.67
N PRO A 147 -16.99 27.95 7.05
CA PRO A 147 -15.97 28.92 7.49
C PRO A 147 -15.41 28.62 8.88
N ALA A 148 -14.08 28.66 8.97
CA ALA A 148 -13.34 28.31 10.18
C ALA A 148 -12.05 29.12 10.33
N THR A 149 -11.74 29.52 11.57
CA THR A 149 -10.47 30.17 11.93
C THR A 149 -9.30 29.21 11.75
N PHE A 150 -8.07 29.75 11.70
CA PHE A 150 -6.86 28.92 11.65
C PHE A 150 -6.80 27.88 12.77
N SER A 151 -7.14 28.25 14.01
CA SER A 151 -7.17 27.33 15.16
C SER A 151 -8.23 26.23 15.01
N GLN A 152 -9.38 26.51 14.39
CA GLN A 152 -10.42 25.52 14.11
C GLN A 152 -9.97 24.54 13.00
N GLN A 153 -9.31 25.04 11.96
CA GLN A 153 -8.72 24.20 10.91
C GLN A 153 -7.60 23.31 11.47
N LEU A 154 -6.71 23.87 12.30
CA LEU A 154 -5.64 23.13 12.97
C LEU A 154 -6.21 22.05 13.91
N ALA A 155 -7.26 22.36 14.68
CA ALA A 155 -7.92 21.38 15.53
C ALA A 155 -8.55 20.25 14.72
N ALA A 156 -9.22 20.57 13.60
CA ALA A 156 -9.79 19.57 12.68
C ALA A 156 -8.69 18.70 12.03
N PHE A 157 -7.57 19.29 11.62
CA PHE A 157 -6.41 18.58 11.10
C PHE A 157 -5.82 17.62 12.14
N VAL A 158 -5.56 18.09 13.36
CA VAL A 158 -5.02 17.25 14.46
C VAL A 158 -5.99 16.11 14.77
N LEU A 159 -7.30 16.40 14.86
CA LEU A 159 -8.32 15.40 15.14
C LEU A 159 -8.45 14.34 14.01
N PHE A 160 -8.30 14.75 12.75
CA PHE A 160 -8.16 13.80 11.64
C PHE A 160 -6.91 12.94 11.78
N ARG A 161 -5.74 13.52 12.08
CA ARG A 161 -4.50 12.76 12.32
C ARG A 161 -4.64 11.75 13.45
N LEU A 162 -5.43 12.07 14.49
CA LEU A 162 -5.71 11.17 15.61
C LEU A 162 -6.60 9.99 15.21
N PHE A 163 -7.62 10.17 14.37
CA PHE A 163 -8.47 9.07 13.90
C PHE A 163 -7.87 8.23 12.77
N ASP A 164 -7.03 8.84 11.92
CA ASP A 164 -6.28 8.11 10.89
C ASP A 164 -5.14 7.27 11.50
N GLY A 165 -4.27 7.91 12.28
CA GLY A 165 -3.14 7.24 12.91
C GLY A 165 -3.55 6.32 14.05
N GLY A 166 -4.57 6.72 14.82
CA GLY A 166 -5.18 5.94 15.87
C GLY A 166 -6.25 5.02 15.31
N LYS A 167 -5.88 3.75 15.08
CA LYS A 167 -6.80 2.67 14.69
C LYS A 167 -7.80 2.35 15.81
N LEU A 168 -8.77 3.22 16.04
CA LEU A 168 -9.88 2.97 16.96
C LEU A 168 -10.66 1.74 16.43
N PRO A 169 -10.83 0.67 17.24
CA PRO A 169 -11.72 -0.42 16.87
C PRO A 169 -13.15 0.15 16.74
N PRO A 170 -13.92 -0.22 15.69
CA PRO A 170 -13.94 -1.56 15.09
C PRO A 170 -13.40 -1.68 13.65
N VAL A 171 -12.95 -0.59 13.02
CA VAL A 171 -12.67 -0.50 11.55
C VAL A 171 -11.72 -1.58 11.02
N ARG A 172 -10.80 -2.07 11.86
CA ARG A 172 -9.75 -3.07 11.56
C ARG A 172 -10.24 -4.40 10.95
N HIS A 173 -11.54 -4.70 10.96
CA HIS A 173 -12.11 -5.95 10.46
C HIS A 173 -12.65 -5.90 9.02
N ILE A 174 -12.86 -4.71 8.44
CA ILE A 174 -13.43 -4.55 7.10
C ILE A 174 -12.37 -4.77 6.00
N ASP A 175 -11.10 -4.52 6.32
CA ASP A 175 -9.96 -4.42 5.40
C ASP A 175 -9.65 -5.69 4.58
N ARG A 176 -10.03 -6.89 5.04
CA ARG A 176 -9.66 -8.17 4.38
C ARG A 176 -10.54 -8.59 3.21
N ARG A 177 -11.69 -7.93 2.94
CA ARG A 177 -12.63 -8.34 1.87
C ARG A 177 -12.87 -7.29 0.79
N LEU A 178 -12.44 -6.04 0.98
CA LEU A 178 -12.63 -4.98 0.00
C LEU A 178 -11.53 -4.97 -1.08
N LYS A 179 -11.90 -4.57 -2.30
CA LYS A 179 -10.93 -4.38 -3.40
C LYS A 179 -9.92 -3.31 -2.98
N ALA A 180 -8.62 -3.62 -3.02
CA ALA A 180 -7.54 -2.84 -2.39
C ALA A 180 -7.71 -1.31 -2.40
N GLY A 181 -7.90 -0.70 -3.57
CA GLY A 181 -8.04 0.76 -3.69
C GLY A 181 -9.29 1.36 -3.04
N PHE A 182 -10.40 0.61 -2.99
CA PHE A 182 -11.62 1.05 -2.31
C PHE A 182 -11.47 0.99 -0.79
N GLY A 183 -10.85 -0.07 -0.26
CA GLY A 183 -10.48 -0.13 1.15
C GLY A 183 -9.57 1.04 1.54
N ILE A 184 -8.53 1.29 0.73
CA ILE A 184 -7.60 2.42 0.93
C ILE A 184 -8.35 3.74 1.11
N MET A 185 -9.19 4.14 0.16
CA MET A 185 -9.95 5.39 0.28
C MET A 185 -11.00 5.40 1.41
N LEU A 186 -11.51 4.23 1.82
CA LEU A 186 -12.58 4.14 2.81
C LEU A 186 -12.09 4.39 4.25
N ASP A 187 -10.90 3.94 4.63
CA ASP A 187 -10.40 4.11 6.00
C ASP A 187 -10.26 5.60 6.36
N ASP A 188 -9.64 6.39 5.49
CA ASP A 188 -9.48 7.83 5.69
C ASP A 188 -10.81 8.59 5.60
N LEU A 189 -11.77 8.09 4.81
CA LEU A 189 -13.16 8.62 4.83
C LEU A 189 -13.86 8.35 6.16
N VAL A 190 -13.62 7.18 6.78
CA VAL A 190 -14.14 6.88 8.12
C VAL A 190 -13.45 7.77 9.17
N ALA A 191 -12.14 8.00 9.06
CA ALA A 191 -11.42 8.95 9.92
C ALA A 191 -11.99 10.38 9.77
N ALA A 192 -12.20 10.87 8.55
CA ALA A 192 -12.82 12.16 8.26
C ALA A 192 -14.25 12.26 8.82
N PHE A 193 -15.06 11.20 8.69
CA PHE A 193 -16.40 11.15 9.27
C PHE A 193 -16.35 11.26 10.81
N LEU A 194 -15.44 10.56 11.48
CA LEU A 194 -15.28 10.65 12.93
C LEU A 194 -14.79 12.05 13.38
N THR A 195 -13.87 12.67 12.63
CA THR A 195 -13.45 14.06 12.85
C THR A 195 -14.65 15.01 12.80
N LEU A 196 -15.46 14.90 11.74
CA LEU A 196 -16.61 15.76 11.52
C LEU A 196 -17.72 15.52 12.54
N LEU A 197 -17.97 14.26 12.95
CA LEU A 197 -18.94 13.90 13.97
C LEU A 197 -18.59 14.51 15.34
N VAL A 198 -17.31 14.46 15.74
CA VAL A 198 -16.85 15.08 16.99
C VAL A 198 -16.96 16.61 16.92
N ILE A 199 -16.58 17.23 15.81
CA ILE A 199 -16.72 18.70 15.63
C ILE A 199 -18.20 19.11 15.64
N ALA A 200 -19.08 18.36 14.97
CA ALA A 200 -20.51 18.61 14.95
C ALA A 200 -21.13 18.45 16.34
N THR A 201 -20.76 17.40 17.07
CA THR A 201 -21.22 17.15 18.46
C THR A 201 -20.75 18.27 19.39
N TRP A 202 -19.49 18.68 19.32
CA TRP A 202 -18.97 19.82 20.08
C TRP A 202 -19.74 21.11 19.75
N ARG A 203 -19.99 21.39 18.46
CA ARG A 203 -20.78 22.55 18.04
C ARG A 203 -22.22 22.47 18.56
N ALA A 204 -22.86 21.31 18.56
CA ALA A 204 -24.22 21.14 19.07
C ALA A 204 -24.32 21.30 20.60
N LEU A 205 -23.29 20.89 21.36
CA LEU A 205 -23.27 21.00 22.83
C LEU A 205 -22.86 22.40 23.33
N PHE A 206 -21.96 23.08 22.62
CA PHE A 206 -21.33 24.33 23.10
C PHE A 206 -21.64 25.57 22.26
N SER A 207 -22.34 25.44 21.12
CA SER A 207 -22.96 26.61 20.47
C SER A 207 -24.38 26.74 21.01
N PRO A 208 -24.69 27.74 21.86
CA PRO A 208 -26.08 28.00 22.21
C PRO A 208 -26.87 28.26 20.92
N LEU A 209 -28.05 27.65 20.83
CA LEU A 209 -28.98 27.81 19.73
C LEU A 209 -29.18 29.32 19.45
N ARG A 210 -28.92 29.73 18.21
CA ARG A 210 -29.24 31.06 17.67
C ARG A 210 -30.33 30.90 16.62
#